data_AF-A0A2V6KE85-F1
#
_entry.id   AF-A0A2V6KE85-F1
#
_cell.length_a   1.000
_cell.length_b   1.000
_cell.length_c   1.000
_cell.angle_alpha   90.00
_cell.angle_beta   90.00
_cell.angle_gamma   90.00
#
_symmetry.space_group_name_H-M   'P 1'
#
loop_
_entity.id
_entity.type
_entity.pdbx_description
1 polymer ?
#
loop_
_entity_poly.entity_id
_entity_poly.type
_entity_poly.pdbx_seq_one_letter_code
_entity_poly.pdbx_strand_id
1 'polypeptide(L)'
;LRQVSGMTIESHDASVDIIGSEAEKWRPETRETADHSLPYITAIALIDGEVTSKQFEPERFADPEIWKFLENVKVERNAELSALYPGAVANIVHVDLANGKRLSKRVDYPLGHAKNPLKDSEVEGKFRALVEPSLGENRAQEIVDLVWKLDEAKNVDGLMKAVEMPTRYARNDR
;
A
#
# COMPACT_ATOMS: atom_id res chain seq x y z
N LEU A 1 2.42 -19.56 -1.00
CA LEU A 1 3.48 -19.80 0.02
C LEU A 1 4.23 -21.13 -0.10
N ARG A 2 3.60 -22.31 -0.34
CA ARG A 2 4.31 -23.61 -0.31
C ARG A 2 5.58 -23.76 -1.20
N GLN A 3 5.75 -22.88 -2.19
CA GLN A 3 6.92 -22.87 -3.07
C GLN A 3 7.97 -21.82 -2.69
N VAL A 4 7.71 -20.95 -1.70
CA VAL A 4 8.60 -19.87 -1.26
C VAL A 4 9.24 -20.29 0.06
N SER A 5 10.56 -20.22 0.14
CA SER A 5 11.36 -20.54 1.32
C SER A 5 11.86 -19.30 2.06
N GLY A 6 11.88 -18.12 1.43
CA GLY A 6 12.30 -16.88 2.08
C GLY A 6 12.19 -15.66 1.19
N MET A 7 12.41 -14.49 1.79
CA MET A 7 12.42 -13.20 1.11
C MET A 7 13.48 -12.27 1.68
N THR A 8 14.20 -11.55 0.81
CA THR A 8 15.12 -10.48 1.21
C THR A 8 14.66 -9.17 0.59
N ILE A 9 14.59 -8.12 1.40
CA ILE A 9 14.20 -6.76 1.01
C ILE A 9 15.41 -5.87 1.21
N GLU A 10 16.02 -5.42 0.12
CA GLU A 10 17.07 -4.42 0.18
C GLU A 10 16.46 -3.03 -0.02
N SER A 11 16.81 -2.10 0.88
CA SER A 11 16.25 -0.74 0.87
C SER A 11 17.28 0.31 1.28
N HIS A 12 16.90 1.58 1.11
CA HIS A 12 17.69 2.73 1.55
C HIS A 12 17.60 2.94 3.06
N ASP A 13 18.58 3.65 3.62
CA ASP A 13 18.76 3.79 5.06
C ASP A 13 17.51 4.29 5.78
N ALA A 14 16.91 5.38 5.29
CA ALA A 14 15.71 5.94 5.90
C ALA A 14 14.53 4.95 5.97
N SER A 15 14.36 4.07 4.98
CA SER A 15 13.29 3.06 5.04
C SER A 15 13.60 2.01 6.10
N VAL A 16 14.85 1.56 6.21
CA VAL A 16 15.25 0.59 7.24
C VAL A 16 15.09 1.19 8.64
N ASP A 17 15.48 2.45 8.82
CA ASP A 17 15.36 3.16 10.09
C ASP A 17 13.90 3.34 10.53
N ILE A 18 13.00 3.74 9.63
CA ILE A 18 11.63 4.13 9.99
C ILE A 18 10.68 2.92 10.04
N ILE A 19 10.82 1.98 9.09
CA ILE A 19 9.82 0.92 8.87
C ILE A 19 10.41 -0.50 8.76
N GLY A 20 11.72 -0.68 8.96
CA GLY A 20 12.38 -1.98 8.71
C GLY A 20 13.14 -2.61 9.88
N SER A 21 13.40 -1.87 10.97
CA SER A 21 14.37 -2.29 11.99
C SER A 21 13.79 -2.64 13.36
N GLU A 22 12.72 -1.98 13.80
CA GLU A 22 12.16 -2.17 15.14
C GLU A 22 11.38 -3.49 15.26
N ALA A 23 11.39 -4.09 16.45
CA ALA A 23 10.73 -5.38 16.70
C ALA A 23 9.22 -5.36 16.38
N GLU A 24 8.55 -4.23 16.64
CA GLU A 24 7.13 -4.03 16.33
C GLU A 24 6.83 -4.14 14.84
N LYS A 25 7.83 -3.91 13.97
CA LYS A 25 7.66 -4.08 12.52
C LYS A 25 7.55 -5.55 12.13
N TRP A 26 8.09 -6.46 12.94
CA TRP A 26 8.07 -7.89 12.65
C TRP A 26 6.83 -8.61 13.19
N ARG A 27 6.07 -7.94 14.06
CA ARG A 27 4.81 -8.45 14.62
C ARG A 27 3.86 -7.28 14.92
N PRO A 28 3.19 -6.73 13.89
CA PRO A 28 2.26 -5.63 14.10
C PRO A 28 1.03 -6.09 14.90
N GLU A 29 0.63 -5.28 15.87
CA GLU A 29 -0.54 -5.53 16.73
C GLU A 29 -1.68 -4.55 16.46
N THR A 30 -1.42 -3.53 15.65
CA THR A 30 -2.38 -2.50 15.25
C THR A 30 -2.30 -2.24 13.75
N ARG A 31 -3.31 -1.56 13.23
CA ARG A 31 -3.31 -1.08 11.84
C ARG A 31 -2.08 -0.22 11.55
N GLU A 32 -1.75 0.70 12.45
CA GLU A 32 -0.68 1.68 12.31
C GLU A 32 0.71 1.04 12.37
N THR A 33 0.86 -0.03 13.15
CA THR A 33 2.11 -0.80 13.17
C THR A 33 2.25 -1.68 11.93
N ALA A 34 1.13 -2.16 11.37
CA ALA A 34 1.12 -2.95 10.14
C ALA A 34 1.39 -2.10 8.89
N ASP A 35 0.80 -0.92 8.75
CA ASP A 35 1.01 -0.02 7.60
C ASP A 35 2.34 0.76 7.65
N HIS A 36 3.07 0.68 8.77
CA HIS A 36 4.45 1.14 8.91
C HIS A 36 5.45 0.00 9.09
N SER A 37 5.15 -1.19 8.56
CA SER A 37 6.06 -2.35 8.56
C SER A 37 6.45 -2.76 7.14
N LEU A 38 7.68 -2.46 6.74
CA LEU A 38 8.26 -2.92 5.48
C LEU A 38 8.22 -4.45 5.29
N PRO A 39 8.62 -5.28 6.28
CA PRO A 39 8.58 -6.73 6.10
C PRO A 39 7.13 -7.24 5.98
N TYR A 40 6.18 -6.71 6.77
CA TYR A 40 4.77 -7.09 6.66
C TYR A 40 4.16 -6.70 5.31
N ILE A 41 4.29 -5.44 4.90
CA ILE A 41 3.70 -4.91 3.66
C ILE A 41 4.22 -5.68 2.44
N THR A 42 5.52 -5.98 2.42
CA THR A 42 6.11 -6.72 1.30
C THR A 42 5.68 -8.19 1.30
N ALA A 43 5.58 -8.80 2.49
CA ALA A 43 5.14 -10.18 2.63
C ALA A 43 3.67 -10.35 2.22
N ILE A 44 2.78 -9.45 2.68
CA ILE A 44 1.35 -9.54 2.37
C ILE A 44 1.09 -9.27 0.89
N ALA A 45 1.85 -8.36 0.26
CA ALA A 45 1.79 -8.16 -1.18
C ALA A 45 2.14 -9.44 -1.96
N LEU A 46 3.14 -10.20 -1.50
CA LEU A 46 3.52 -11.48 -2.11
C LEU A 46 2.45 -12.58 -1.90
N ILE A 47 1.79 -12.58 -0.74
CA ILE A 47 0.82 -13.62 -0.36
C ILE A 47 -0.54 -13.38 -1.03
N ASP A 48 -1.05 -12.16 -0.93
CA ASP A 48 -2.41 -11.80 -1.36
C ASP A 48 -2.44 -11.27 -2.80
N GLY A 49 -1.29 -10.84 -3.34
CA GLY A 49 -1.19 -10.23 -4.67
C GLY A 49 -1.73 -8.79 -4.73
N GLU A 50 -2.12 -8.23 -3.60
CA GLU A 50 -2.66 -6.87 -3.46
C GLU A 50 -2.27 -6.26 -2.10
N VAL A 51 -2.34 -4.93 -2.02
CA VAL A 51 -2.22 -4.17 -0.77
C VAL A 51 -3.32 -3.12 -0.74
N THR A 52 -4.40 -3.40 -0.02
CA THR A 52 -5.56 -2.52 0.18
C THR A 52 -5.84 -2.34 1.66
N SER A 53 -6.90 -1.61 2.03
CA SER A 53 -7.31 -1.49 3.44
C SER A 53 -7.59 -2.84 4.10
N LYS A 54 -8.03 -3.85 3.34
CA LYS A 54 -8.32 -5.21 3.83
C LYS A 54 -7.12 -5.89 4.47
N GLN A 55 -5.92 -5.63 3.93
CA GLN A 55 -4.69 -6.21 4.44
C GLN A 55 -4.25 -5.59 5.77
N PHE A 56 -4.91 -4.52 6.24
CA PHE A 56 -4.62 -3.88 7.52
C PHE A 56 -5.78 -3.99 8.52
N GLU A 57 -6.72 -4.89 8.26
CA GLU A 57 -7.75 -5.26 9.23
C GLU A 57 -7.18 -6.27 10.26
N PRO A 58 -7.66 -6.25 11.53
CA PRO A 58 -7.12 -7.09 12.61
C PRO A 58 -7.04 -8.58 12.28
N GLU A 59 -8.03 -9.11 11.57
CA GLU A 59 -8.07 -10.51 11.18
C GLU A 59 -6.95 -10.89 10.21
N ARG A 60 -6.44 -9.93 9.43
CA ARG A 60 -5.34 -10.17 8.50
C ARG A 60 -4.00 -9.98 9.17
N PHE A 61 -3.73 -8.83 9.80
CA PHE A 61 -2.38 -8.57 10.34
C PHE A 61 -2.05 -9.45 11.56
N ALA A 62 -3.06 -10.01 12.22
CA ALA A 62 -2.90 -10.99 13.29
C ALA A 62 -2.83 -12.45 12.82
N ASP A 63 -2.84 -12.73 11.51
CA ASP A 63 -2.78 -14.10 10.97
C ASP A 63 -1.43 -14.78 11.28
N PRO A 64 -1.42 -15.88 12.07
CA PRO A 64 -0.20 -16.60 12.42
C PRO A 64 0.59 -17.14 11.22
N GLU A 65 -0.06 -17.44 10.09
CA GLU A 65 0.63 -17.93 8.89
C GLU A 65 1.50 -16.84 8.24
N ILE A 66 1.09 -15.57 8.34
CA ILE A 66 1.93 -14.44 7.90
C ILE A 66 3.15 -14.34 8.81
N TRP A 67 2.97 -14.44 10.12
CA TRP A 67 4.07 -14.32 11.09
C TRP A 67 5.10 -15.43 10.89
N LYS A 68 4.63 -16.66 10.68
CA LYS A 68 5.50 -17.80 10.34
C LYS A 68 6.29 -17.56 9.06
N PHE A 69 5.68 -16.89 8.07
CA PHE A 69 6.41 -16.51 6.87
C PHE A 69 7.44 -15.40 7.13
N LEU A 70 7.11 -14.41 7.96
CA LEU A 70 7.98 -13.30 8.35
C LEU A 70 9.28 -13.76 9.04
N GLU A 71 9.27 -14.91 9.72
CA GLU A 71 10.50 -15.54 10.24
C GLU A 71 11.56 -15.84 9.16
N ASN A 72 11.14 -15.96 7.90
CA ASN A 72 12.01 -16.21 6.74
C ASN A 72 12.24 -14.95 5.89
N VAL A 73 11.87 -13.78 6.40
CA VAL A 73 12.05 -12.49 5.73
C VAL A 73 13.26 -11.76 6.33
N LYS A 74 14.00 -11.03 5.50
CA LYS A 74 15.12 -10.17 5.91
C LYS A 74 14.98 -8.79 5.29
N VAL A 75 15.35 -7.77 6.05
CA VAL A 75 15.50 -6.40 5.57
C VAL A 75 16.97 -6.02 5.66
N GLU A 76 17.54 -5.55 4.55
CA GLU A 76 18.96 -5.22 4.42
C GLU A 76 19.13 -3.80 3.87
N ARG A 77 20.17 -3.10 4.35
CA ARG A 77 20.54 -1.78 3.83
C ARG A 77 21.34 -1.96 2.55
N ASN A 78 21.05 -1.14 1.56
CA ASN A 78 21.82 -1.09 0.32
C ASN A 78 22.30 0.34 0.06
N ALA A 79 23.64 0.51 0.09
CA ALA A 79 24.30 1.80 -0.08
C ALA A 79 24.04 2.44 -1.45
N GLU A 80 23.83 1.64 -2.50
CA GLU A 80 23.45 2.14 -3.82
C GLU A 80 22.06 2.77 -3.78
N LEU A 81 21.10 2.12 -3.12
CA LEU A 81 19.73 2.64 -2.99
C LEU A 81 19.71 3.88 -2.10
N SER A 82 20.51 3.91 -1.02
CA SER A 82 20.70 5.09 -0.19
C SER A 82 21.25 6.29 -0.96
N ALA A 83 22.18 6.07 -1.89
CA ALA A 83 22.75 7.15 -2.72
C ALA A 83 21.73 7.76 -3.71
N LEU A 84 20.64 7.06 -4.03
CA LEU A 84 19.56 7.56 -4.88
C LEU A 84 18.51 8.38 -4.09
N TYR A 85 18.44 8.20 -2.77
CA TYR A 85 17.49 8.89 -1.90
C TYR A 85 17.90 10.37 -1.67
N PRO A 86 16.97 11.35 -1.67
CA PRO A 86 15.50 11.21 -1.80
C PRO A 86 15.00 11.27 -3.26
N GLY A 87 15.89 11.36 -4.25
CA GLY A 87 15.51 11.47 -5.66
C GLY A 87 14.80 10.23 -6.21
N ALA A 88 15.06 9.06 -5.64
CA ALA A 88 14.33 7.81 -5.84
C ALA A 88 14.11 7.13 -4.48
N VAL A 89 13.03 6.35 -4.36
CA VAL A 89 12.70 5.55 -3.16
C VAL A 89 12.85 4.06 -3.51
N ALA A 90 14.09 3.71 -3.87
CA ALA A 90 14.39 2.45 -4.52
C ALA A 90 14.38 1.26 -3.56
N ASN A 91 13.90 0.11 -4.04
CA ASN A 91 13.88 -1.15 -3.31
C ASN A 91 14.22 -2.33 -4.26
N ILE A 92 14.87 -3.36 -3.72
CA ILE A 92 15.07 -4.64 -4.40
C ILE A 92 14.46 -5.74 -3.54
N VAL A 93 13.61 -6.57 -4.14
CA VAL A 93 13.02 -7.74 -3.47
C VAL A 93 13.54 -9.00 -4.13
N HIS A 94 14.07 -9.90 -3.30
CA HIS A 94 14.46 -11.25 -3.67
C HIS A 94 13.49 -12.25 -3.05
N VAL A 95 13.00 -13.19 -3.84
CA VAL A 95 12.16 -14.30 -3.37
C VAL A 95 12.89 -15.60 -3.65
N ASP A 96 13.18 -16.35 -2.58
CA ASP A 96 13.79 -17.66 -2.65
C ASP A 96 12.72 -18.74 -2.75
N LEU A 97 12.81 -19.56 -3.79
CA LEU A 97 11.90 -20.68 -4.00
C LEU A 97 12.47 -21.97 -3.39
N ALA A 98 11.59 -22.86 -2.95
CA ALA A 98 11.93 -24.14 -2.34
C ALA A 98 12.74 -25.08 -3.26
N ASN A 99 12.77 -24.81 -4.57
CA ASN A 99 13.61 -25.53 -5.54
C ASN A 99 15.02 -24.92 -5.72
N GLY A 100 15.38 -23.93 -4.89
CA GLY A 100 16.67 -23.24 -4.91
C GLY A 100 16.76 -22.09 -5.90
N LYS A 101 15.74 -21.83 -6.72
CA LYS A 101 15.71 -20.68 -7.63
C LYS A 101 15.43 -19.38 -6.84
N ARG A 102 16.19 -18.33 -7.11
CA ARG A 102 15.90 -16.96 -6.64
C ARG A 102 15.28 -16.13 -7.75
N LEU A 103 14.17 -15.47 -7.44
CA LEU A 103 13.55 -14.43 -8.28
C LEU A 103 13.90 -13.06 -7.70
N SER A 104 14.06 -12.04 -8.54
CA SER A 104 14.48 -10.72 -8.07
C SER A 104 13.87 -9.61 -8.89
N LYS A 105 13.47 -8.53 -8.23
CA LYS A 105 12.93 -7.34 -8.88
C LYS A 105 13.43 -6.09 -8.17
N ARG A 106 13.96 -5.15 -8.94
CA ARG A 106 14.30 -3.80 -8.52
C ARG A 106 13.24 -2.81 -9.02
N VAL A 107 12.88 -1.86 -8.17
CA VAL A 107 12.01 -0.73 -8.49
C VAL A 107 12.63 0.53 -7.90
N ASP A 108 13.07 1.45 -8.76
CA ASP A 108 13.66 2.73 -8.31
C ASP A 108 12.57 3.79 -8.10
N TYR A 109 11.58 3.81 -8.99
CA TYR A 109 10.48 4.76 -8.98
C TYR A 109 9.15 4.01 -8.83
N PRO A 110 8.49 4.09 -7.66
CA PRO A 110 7.22 3.40 -7.44
C PRO A 110 6.14 3.99 -8.34
N LEU A 111 5.09 3.19 -8.59
CA LEU A 111 3.92 3.67 -9.32
C LEU A 111 3.28 4.86 -8.57
N GLY A 112 3.05 5.97 -9.27
CA GLY A 112 2.62 7.26 -8.71
C GLY A 112 3.76 8.27 -8.52
N HIS A 113 5.03 7.87 -8.62
CA HIS A 113 6.15 8.81 -8.65
C HIS A 113 6.12 9.66 -9.93
N ALA A 114 6.66 10.88 -9.93
CA ALA A 114 6.68 11.74 -11.13
C ALA A 114 7.37 11.11 -12.35
N LYS A 115 8.33 10.19 -12.12
CA LYS A 115 9.02 9.40 -13.15
C LYS A 115 8.34 8.06 -13.50
N ASN A 116 7.28 7.70 -12.78
CA ASN A 116 6.47 6.50 -13.01
C ASN A 116 5.00 6.81 -12.62
N PRO A 117 4.35 7.77 -13.30
CA PRO A 117 3.04 8.25 -12.90
C PRO A 117 1.97 7.18 -13.10
N LEU A 118 0.92 7.24 -12.29
CA LEU A 118 -0.32 6.53 -12.58
C LEU A 118 -0.95 7.11 -13.84
N LYS A 119 -1.64 6.25 -14.61
CA LYS A 119 -2.60 6.73 -15.61
C LYS A 119 -3.81 7.31 -14.91
N ASP A 120 -4.48 8.25 -15.56
CA ASP A 120 -5.72 8.85 -15.08
C ASP A 120 -6.76 7.79 -14.69
N SER A 121 -6.93 6.76 -15.53
CA SER A 121 -7.83 5.63 -15.24
C SER A 121 -7.46 4.84 -13.98
N GLU A 122 -6.18 4.78 -13.62
CA GLU A 122 -5.73 4.09 -12.40
C GLU A 122 -5.97 4.97 -11.16
N VAL A 123 -5.83 6.29 -11.29
CA VAL A 123 -6.21 7.25 -10.25
C VAL A 123 -7.73 7.19 -10.01
N GLU A 124 -8.53 7.19 -11.07
CA GLU A 124 -9.99 7.04 -10.99
C GLU A 124 -10.40 5.70 -10.38
N GLY A 125 -9.77 4.60 -10.80
CA GLY A 125 -10.03 3.28 -10.24
C GLY A 125 -9.79 3.23 -8.74
N LYS A 126 -8.68 3.82 -8.26
CA LYS A 126 -8.40 3.96 -6.83
C LYS A 126 -9.43 4.83 -6.12
N PHE A 127 -9.83 5.95 -6.71
CA PHE A 127 -10.86 6.83 -6.15
C PHE A 127 -12.19 6.09 -5.97
N ARG A 128 -12.67 5.42 -7.02
CA ARG A 128 -13.92 4.64 -7.01
C ARG A 128 -13.89 3.55 -5.93
N ALA A 129 -12.80 2.77 -5.87
CA ALA A 129 -12.65 1.73 -4.87
C ALA A 129 -12.79 2.24 -3.42
N LEU A 130 -12.42 3.50 -3.15
CA LEU A 130 -12.53 4.12 -1.83
C LEU A 130 -13.90 4.79 -1.59
N VAL A 131 -14.53 5.32 -2.63
CA VAL A 131 -15.72 6.19 -2.50
C VAL A 131 -17.03 5.44 -2.70
N GLU A 132 -17.08 4.51 -3.64
CA GLU A 132 -18.29 3.74 -3.96
C GLU A 132 -18.91 3.02 -2.76
N PRO A 133 -18.15 2.41 -1.82
CA PRO A 133 -18.73 1.80 -0.63
C PRO A 133 -19.52 2.77 0.27
N SER A 134 -19.25 4.08 0.17
CA SER A 134 -19.88 5.11 1.00
C SER A 134 -20.93 5.93 0.26
N LEU A 135 -20.69 6.25 -1.01
CA LEU A 135 -21.53 7.16 -1.80
C LEU A 135 -22.29 6.48 -2.94
N GLY A 136 -21.92 5.24 -3.29
CA GLY A 136 -22.42 4.53 -4.46
C GLY A 136 -21.77 4.96 -5.77
N GLU A 137 -21.87 4.09 -6.78
CA GLU A 137 -21.26 4.23 -8.11
C GLU A 137 -21.65 5.55 -8.81
N ASN A 138 -22.94 5.88 -8.82
CA ASN A 138 -23.44 7.07 -9.52
C ASN A 138 -22.84 8.37 -8.96
N ARG A 139 -22.76 8.49 -7.63
CA ARG A 139 -22.17 9.68 -6.99
C ARG A 139 -20.65 9.72 -7.15
N ALA A 140 -19.99 8.56 -7.09
CA ALA A 140 -18.55 8.49 -7.36
C ALA A 140 -18.25 8.95 -8.80
N GLN A 141 -19.02 8.51 -9.79
CA GLN A 141 -18.90 8.98 -11.18
C GLN A 141 -19.15 10.49 -11.30
N GLU A 142 -20.20 11.01 -10.68
CA GLU A 142 -20.51 12.44 -10.69
C GLU A 142 -19.33 13.28 -10.15
N ILE A 143 -18.70 12.83 -9.05
CA ILE A 143 -17.52 13.51 -8.50
C ILE A 143 -16.36 13.50 -9.50
N VAL A 144 -16.07 12.36 -10.12
CA VAL A 144 -14.99 12.23 -11.12
C VAL A 144 -15.23 13.20 -12.29
N ASP A 145 -16.45 13.24 -12.82
CA ASP A 145 -16.80 14.09 -13.96
C ASP A 145 -16.67 15.59 -13.62
N LEU A 146 -17.05 15.98 -12.39
CA LEU A 146 -16.93 17.36 -11.91
C LEU A 146 -15.47 17.77 -11.68
N VAL A 147 -14.65 16.89 -11.12
CA VAL A 147 -13.23 17.17 -10.84
C VAL A 147 -12.42 17.30 -12.13
N TRP A 148 -12.68 16.45 -13.14
CA TRP A 148 -12.00 16.53 -14.43
C TRP A 148 -12.31 17.80 -15.24
N LYS A 149 -13.40 18.51 -14.91
CA LYS A 149 -13.83 19.76 -15.56
C LYS A 149 -13.75 20.96 -14.62
N LEU A 150 -12.95 20.86 -13.56
CA LEU A 150 -12.92 21.87 -12.49
C LEU A 150 -12.39 23.22 -12.97
N ASP A 151 -11.48 23.23 -13.95
CA ASP A 151 -10.92 24.42 -14.59
C ASP A 151 -11.94 25.18 -15.47
N GLU A 152 -12.99 24.49 -15.94
CA GLU A 152 -14.11 25.07 -16.68
C GLU A 152 -15.27 25.52 -15.76
N ALA A 153 -15.25 25.12 -14.49
CA ALA A 153 -16.36 25.33 -13.57
C ALA A 153 -16.46 26.79 -13.11
N LYS A 154 -17.68 27.34 -13.08
CA LYS A 154 -17.93 28.71 -12.58
C LYS A 154 -17.79 28.82 -11.07
N ASN A 155 -18.09 27.74 -10.35
CA ASN A 155 -17.97 27.59 -8.90
C ASN A 155 -17.89 26.10 -8.54
N VAL A 156 -17.75 25.79 -7.25
CA VAL A 156 -17.60 24.40 -6.74
C VAL A 156 -18.86 23.85 -6.08
N ASP A 157 -20.01 24.53 -6.17
CA ASP A 157 -21.21 24.16 -5.41
C ASP A 157 -21.69 22.73 -5.74
N GLY A 158 -21.66 22.38 -7.03
CA GLY A 158 -21.98 21.03 -7.51
C GLY A 158 -21.07 19.97 -6.91
N LEU A 159 -19.76 20.22 -6.89
CA LEU A 159 -18.77 19.32 -6.29
C LEU A 159 -18.99 19.20 -4.77
N MET A 160 -19.20 20.31 -4.07
CA MET A 160 -19.43 20.31 -2.62
C MET A 160 -20.68 19.50 -2.25
N LYS A 161 -21.75 19.59 -3.05
CA LYS A 161 -22.95 18.76 -2.89
C LYS A 161 -22.66 17.28 -3.19
N ALA A 162 -21.90 17.01 -4.26
CA ALA A 162 -21.58 15.65 -4.69
C ALA A 162 -20.73 14.89 -3.65
N VAL A 163 -19.88 15.58 -2.87
CA VAL A 163 -19.06 14.96 -1.80
C VAL A 163 -19.75 14.89 -0.43
N GLU A 164 -20.99 15.38 -0.30
CA GLU A 164 -21.70 15.39 0.98
C GLU A 164 -21.98 13.97 1.49
N MET A 165 -21.43 13.61 2.65
CA MET A 165 -21.65 12.28 3.21
C MET A 165 -23.11 12.10 3.61
N PRO A 166 -23.74 10.94 3.31
CA PRO A 166 -25.06 10.63 3.85
C PRO A 166 -25.03 10.74 5.36
N THR A 167 -25.99 11.46 5.95
CA THR A 167 -26.13 11.57 7.40
C THR A 167 -26.31 10.17 7.97
N ARG A 168 -25.28 9.63 8.63
CA ARG A 168 -25.41 8.38 9.37
C ARG A 168 -26.33 8.63 10.55
N TYR A 169 -27.52 8.01 10.57
CA TYR A 169 -28.22 7.78 11.83
C TYR A 169 -27.25 7.07 12.79
N ALA A 170 -27.23 7.55 14.04
CA ALA A 170 -26.34 7.18 15.14
C ALA A 170 -25.75 5.75 15.05
N ARG A 171 -24.42 5.64 15.11
CA ARG A 171 -23.80 4.38 15.57
C ARG A 171 -24.30 4.18 17.00
N ASN A 172 -25.09 3.13 17.21
CA ASN A 172 -25.32 2.58 18.54
C ASN A 172 -23.96 2.23 19.13
N ASP A 173 -23.68 2.81 20.30
CA ASP A 173 -22.58 2.43 21.18
C ASP A 173 -22.57 0.91 21.40
N ARG A 174 -21.39 0.31 21.27
CA ARG A 174 -20.97 -0.88 22.03
C ARG A 174 -19.50 -0.72 22.38
#